data_AF-A0A1B1GDK3-F1
#
_entry.id   AF-A0A1B1GDK3-F1
#
_cell.length_a   1.000
_cell.length_b   1.000
_cell.length_c   1.000
_cell.angle_alpha   90.00
_cell.angle_beta   90.00
_cell.angle_gamma   90.00
#
_symmetry.space_group_name_H-M   'P 1'
#
loop_
_entity.id
_entity.type
_entity.pdbx_description
1 polymer ?
#
loop_
_entity_poly.entity_id
_entity_poly.type
_entity_poly.pdbx_seq_one_letter_code
_entity_poly.pdbx_strand_id
1 'polypeptide(L)'
;YWPPQYIITEGDTLKPLKVVSTRGITVDGQNYHPEPRVASIVSSHIKPEWVVNVKETGQILLVDYSDIKNLKVTTIESAKFLHDGGWDASKRYFLVAANASHKIAAVDTKTGKLAALIDTKKIPHPGRGANFLHPKFGPVWATGHLGADVVTLIGTEHGKYKANAWKVVQELKMPGAGNLFVKTHPKSSHLWADLPQNPERDIAESVYVFDMKDLSKQLNVAKDAGLPEMTEAVRRAVHPEYDEKGNEVWISVWAGKKDPSAIVVYDDKTLKVKNVIKDPKMITPTGKFN
;
A
#
# COMPACT_ATOMS: atom_id res chain seq x y z
N TYR A 1 4.77 11.98 -12.98
CA TYR A 1 4.16 13.17 -12.39
C TYR A 1 5.10 14.33 -12.63
N TRP A 2 4.67 15.30 -13.44
CA TRP A 2 5.47 16.46 -13.80
C TRP A 2 4.55 17.69 -13.87
N PRO A 3 4.98 18.89 -13.44
CA PRO A 3 6.27 19.22 -12.79
C PRO A 3 6.43 18.62 -11.37
N PRO A 4 7.67 18.60 -10.80
CA PRO A 4 7.92 18.16 -9.42
C PRO A 4 7.40 19.19 -8.41
N GLN A 5 6.12 19.04 -8.03
CA GLN A 5 5.43 19.91 -7.08
C GLN A 5 4.23 19.20 -6.43
N TYR A 6 3.75 19.76 -5.32
CA TYR A 6 2.40 19.51 -4.80
C TYR A 6 1.58 20.82 -4.77
N ILE A 7 0.26 20.69 -4.78
CA ILE A 7 -0.67 21.82 -4.79
C ILE A 7 -1.64 21.66 -3.63
N ILE A 8 -1.86 22.74 -2.87
CA ILE A 8 -2.89 22.84 -1.85
C ILE A 8 -4.08 23.57 -2.47
N THR A 9 -5.29 23.02 -2.31
CA THR A 9 -6.53 23.59 -2.86
C THR A 9 -7.57 23.81 -1.76
N GLU A 10 -8.58 24.64 -2.04
CA GLU A 10 -9.85 24.61 -1.32
C GLU A 10 -10.48 23.22 -1.50
N GLY A 11 -11.07 22.67 -0.44
CA GLY A 11 -11.56 21.28 -0.42
C GLY A 11 -12.87 21.07 -1.18
N ASP A 12 -13.67 22.12 -1.31
CA ASP A 12 -14.99 22.13 -1.95
C ASP A 12 -14.96 22.67 -3.39
N THR A 13 -14.10 23.65 -3.69
CA THR A 13 -14.02 24.29 -5.01
C THR A 13 -12.84 23.82 -5.87
N LEU A 14 -11.86 23.14 -5.27
CA LEU A 14 -10.55 22.83 -5.88
C LEU A 14 -9.75 24.06 -6.32
N LYS A 15 -10.14 25.27 -5.88
CA LYS A 15 -9.39 26.49 -6.19
C LYS A 15 -7.97 26.38 -5.62
N PRO A 16 -6.92 26.64 -6.41
CA PRO A 16 -5.54 26.55 -5.95
C PRO A 16 -5.23 27.65 -4.93
N LEU A 17 -4.70 27.24 -3.78
CA LEU A 17 -4.28 28.13 -2.68
C LEU A 17 -2.77 28.30 -2.64
N LYS A 18 -2.02 27.23 -2.89
CA LYS A 18 -0.55 27.24 -2.85
C LYS A 18 0.03 26.18 -3.77
N VAL A 19 1.11 26.51 -4.47
CA VAL A 19 1.93 25.56 -5.23
C VAL A 19 3.32 25.53 -4.60
N VAL A 20 3.85 24.34 -4.34
CA VAL A 20 5.17 24.16 -3.71
C VAL A 20 6.00 23.19 -4.54
N SER A 21 7.18 23.63 -4.99
CA SER A 21 8.12 22.77 -5.70
C SER A 21 8.76 21.77 -4.75
N THR A 22 9.03 20.57 -5.26
CA THR A 22 9.76 19.52 -4.52
C THR A 22 11.23 19.40 -4.91
N ARG A 23 11.70 20.19 -5.91
CA ARG A 23 13.13 20.25 -6.28
C ARG A 23 13.99 20.52 -5.06
N GLY A 24 15.10 19.79 -4.91
CA GLY A 24 15.90 19.90 -3.70
C GLY A 24 17.07 18.94 -3.64
N ILE A 25 17.67 18.84 -2.47
CA ILE A 25 18.85 18.00 -2.20
C ILE A 25 18.40 16.60 -1.79
N THR A 26 19.13 15.59 -2.25
CA THR A 26 18.93 14.20 -1.83
C THR A 26 19.25 14.00 -0.35
N VAL A 27 18.62 13.00 0.29
CA VAL A 27 18.73 12.70 1.73
C VAL A 27 20.16 12.41 2.21
N ASP A 28 21.07 12.03 1.31
CA ASP A 28 22.50 11.87 1.62
C ASP A 28 23.28 13.21 1.61
N GLY A 29 22.61 14.32 1.30
CA GLY A 29 23.20 15.67 1.26
C GLY A 29 24.08 15.95 0.05
N GLN A 30 24.23 15.00 -0.87
CA GLN A 30 25.32 15.05 -1.87
C GLN A 30 24.92 15.72 -3.18
N ASN A 31 23.65 15.66 -3.59
CA ASN A 31 23.26 16.05 -4.94
C ASN A 31 21.95 16.85 -4.97
N TYR A 32 21.92 17.92 -5.77
CA TYR A 32 20.67 18.53 -6.19
C TYR A 32 19.96 17.62 -7.20
N HIS A 33 18.67 17.37 -6.97
CA HIS A 33 17.83 16.57 -7.86
C HIS A 33 16.78 17.46 -8.54
N PRO A 34 16.75 17.55 -9.89
CA PRO A 34 15.86 18.46 -10.61
C PRO A 34 14.43 17.92 -10.83
N GLU A 35 14.23 16.61 -10.66
CA GLU A 35 12.93 15.94 -10.86
C GLU A 35 12.53 15.02 -9.69
N PRO A 36 12.39 15.53 -8.47
CA PRO A 36 11.94 14.71 -7.35
C PRO A 36 10.41 14.66 -7.30
N ARG A 37 9.86 13.53 -7.71
CA ARG A 37 8.41 13.29 -7.87
C ARG A 37 7.75 13.13 -6.50
N VAL A 38 6.55 13.69 -6.38
CA VAL A 38 5.65 13.35 -5.27
C VAL A 38 5.10 11.95 -5.53
N ALA A 39 5.16 11.07 -4.52
CA ALA A 39 4.69 9.68 -4.62
C ALA A 39 3.32 9.50 -3.96
N SER A 40 3.29 9.26 -2.65
CA SER A 40 2.05 9.19 -1.87
C SER A 40 1.88 10.43 -0.99
N ILE A 41 0.62 10.80 -0.78
CA ILE A 41 0.20 11.84 0.14
C ILE A 41 -0.88 11.25 1.05
N VAL A 42 -0.75 11.42 2.36
CA VAL A 42 -1.78 11.04 3.34
C VAL A 42 -2.04 12.18 4.31
N SER A 43 -3.23 12.22 4.93
CA SER A 43 -3.53 13.17 6.01
C SER A 43 -3.14 12.59 7.35
N SER A 44 -2.44 13.37 8.17
CA SER A 44 -2.24 13.08 9.59
C SER A 44 -3.59 12.97 10.31
N HIS A 45 -3.66 12.07 11.29
CA HIS A 45 -4.80 11.93 12.19
C HIS A 45 -4.57 12.64 13.55
N ILE A 46 -3.40 13.25 13.74
CA ILE A 46 -2.97 13.84 15.03
C ILE A 46 -2.87 15.36 14.95
N LYS A 47 -2.45 15.88 13.80
CA LYS A 47 -2.20 17.32 13.56
C LYS A 47 -2.84 17.73 12.24
N PRO A 48 -3.08 19.03 12.01
CA PRO A 48 -3.51 19.54 10.71
C PRO A 48 -2.35 19.51 9.70
N GLU A 49 -1.84 18.31 9.39
CA GLU A 49 -0.68 18.11 8.52
C GLU A 49 -1.00 17.09 7.41
N TRP A 50 -0.51 17.35 6.20
CA TRP A 50 -0.32 16.30 5.20
C TRP A 50 1.07 15.70 5.33
N VAL A 51 1.19 14.39 5.10
CA VAL A 51 2.45 13.67 4.94
C VAL A 51 2.69 13.48 3.44
N VAL A 52 3.71 14.12 2.88
CA VAL A 52 4.04 14.11 1.46
C VAL A 52 5.37 13.41 1.24
N ASN A 53 5.37 12.32 0.47
CA ASN A 53 6.59 11.59 0.13
C ASN A 53 7.21 12.11 -1.15
N VAL A 54 8.48 12.50 -1.08
CA VAL A 54 9.27 12.99 -2.21
C VAL A 54 10.29 11.92 -2.61
N LYS A 55 10.02 11.26 -3.75
CA LYS A 55 10.61 9.98 -4.15
C LYS A 55 12.14 10.02 -4.25
N GLU A 56 12.68 10.78 -5.19
CA GLU A 56 14.10 10.72 -5.54
C GLU A 56 15.00 11.33 -4.47
N THR A 57 14.53 12.39 -3.79
CA THR A 57 15.26 12.99 -2.68
C THR A 57 15.18 12.16 -1.40
N GLY A 58 14.18 11.30 -1.23
CA GLY A 58 14.02 10.50 -0.02
C GLY A 58 13.59 11.33 1.19
N GLN A 59 12.84 12.40 0.94
CA GLN A 59 12.33 13.30 1.97
C GLN A 59 10.84 13.06 2.21
N ILE A 60 10.44 13.07 3.48
CA ILE A 60 9.04 13.03 3.91
C ILE A 60 8.71 14.40 4.48
N LEU A 61 7.73 15.08 3.91
CA LEU A 61 7.32 16.42 4.34
C LEU A 61 6.07 16.32 5.21
N LEU A 62 6.10 16.90 6.40
CA LEU A 62 4.90 17.18 7.19
C LEU A 62 4.50 18.63 6.92
N VAL A 63 3.43 18.81 6.14
CA VAL A 63 2.97 20.12 5.65
C VAL A 63 1.78 20.57 6.48
N ASP A 64 1.99 21.52 7.38
CA ASP A 64 0.96 22.07 8.27
C ASP A 64 0.06 23.03 7.50
N TYR A 65 -1.24 22.71 7.46
CA TYR A 65 -2.24 23.46 6.70
C TYR A 65 -3.09 24.40 7.55
N SER A 66 -2.77 24.58 8.84
CA SER A 66 -3.45 25.55 9.70
C SER A 66 -3.24 27.00 9.26
N ASP A 67 -2.12 27.30 8.60
CA ASP A 67 -1.83 28.60 8.00
C ASP A 67 -1.07 28.41 6.67
N ILE A 68 -1.83 28.40 5.56
CA ILE A 68 -1.26 28.23 4.21
C ILE A 68 -0.44 29.46 3.77
N LYS A 69 -0.70 30.63 4.36
CA LYS A 69 0.04 31.86 4.03
C LYS A 69 1.45 31.80 4.62
N ASN A 70 1.56 31.38 5.88
CA ASN A 70 2.82 31.20 6.61
C ASN A 70 3.16 29.71 6.79
N LEU A 71 3.17 28.99 5.67
CA LEU A 71 3.25 27.52 5.61
C LEU A 71 4.44 26.98 6.40
N LYS A 72 4.16 26.16 7.42
CA LYS A 72 5.18 25.40 8.14
C LYS A 72 5.33 24.02 7.50
N VAL A 73 6.58 23.64 7.23
CA VAL A 73 6.91 22.32 6.72
C VAL A 73 8.04 21.74 7.54
N THR A 74 7.84 20.53 8.06
CA THR A 74 8.92 19.73 8.65
C THR A 74 9.42 18.75 7.59
N THR A 75 10.70 18.84 7.25
CA THR A 75 11.35 17.90 6.32
C THR A 75 12.05 16.80 7.12
N ILE A 76 11.64 15.56 6.89
CA ILE A 76 12.20 14.37 7.54
C ILE A 76 13.05 13.62 6.52
N GLU A 77 14.32 13.46 6.84
CA GLU A 77 15.27 12.64 6.10
C GLU A 77 14.96 11.16 6.31
N SER A 78 14.80 10.39 5.23
CA SER A 78 14.48 8.96 5.30
C SER A 78 15.40 8.12 4.41
N ALA A 79 14.92 7.61 3.28
CA ALA A 79 15.70 6.86 2.29
C ALA A 79 15.20 7.21 0.88
N LYS A 80 16.09 7.13 -0.12
CA LYS A 80 15.73 7.41 -1.52
C LYS A 80 14.66 6.43 -2.02
N PHE A 81 13.94 6.86 -3.06
CA PHE A 81 12.94 6.09 -3.76
C PHE A 81 11.68 5.78 -2.94
N LEU A 82 11.26 6.71 -2.09
CA LEU A 82 9.95 6.65 -1.43
C LEU A 82 8.82 6.43 -2.45
N HIS A 83 7.83 5.64 -2.08
CA HIS A 83 6.72 5.28 -2.95
C HIS A 83 5.40 5.38 -2.17
N ASP A 84 4.86 4.26 -1.74
CA ASP A 84 3.57 4.08 -1.09
C ASP A 84 3.72 3.61 0.35
N GLY A 85 2.68 3.81 1.15
CA GLY A 85 2.70 3.58 2.58
C GLY A 85 1.35 3.83 3.22
N GLY A 86 1.24 3.51 4.49
CA GLY A 86 0.05 3.76 5.26
C GLY A 86 0.30 3.80 6.76
N TRP A 87 -0.77 4.12 7.46
CA TRP A 87 -0.75 4.24 8.90
C TRP A 87 -0.65 2.88 9.58
N ASP A 88 0.06 2.84 10.71
CA ASP A 88 -0.11 1.78 11.70
C ASP A 88 -1.54 1.76 12.26
N ALA A 89 -1.89 0.73 13.02
CA ALA A 89 -3.23 0.58 13.61
C ALA A 89 -3.62 1.76 14.51
N SER A 90 -2.66 2.41 15.20
CA SER A 90 -2.93 3.54 16.08
C SER A 90 -3.10 4.88 15.35
N LYS A 91 -2.82 4.91 14.03
CA LYS A 91 -2.83 6.14 13.21
C LYS A 91 -1.82 7.20 13.66
N ARG A 92 -0.75 6.79 14.33
CA ARG A 92 0.33 7.69 14.76
C ARG A 92 1.55 7.59 13.87
N TYR A 93 1.91 6.38 13.49
CA TYR A 93 3.11 6.12 12.71
C TYR A 93 2.75 5.89 11.27
N PHE A 94 3.39 6.64 10.39
CA PHE A 94 3.27 6.42 8.95
C PHE A 94 4.42 5.53 8.49
N LEU A 95 4.09 4.36 7.95
CA LEU A 95 5.05 3.40 7.40
C LEU A 95 5.03 3.50 5.88
N VAL A 96 6.17 3.79 5.27
CA VAL A 96 6.30 4.01 3.82
C VAL A 96 7.47 3.24 3.23
N ALA A 97 7.26 2.65 2.06
CA ALA A 97 8.29 1.97 1.29
C ALA A 97 9.24 2.96 0.60
N ALA A 98 10.53 2.83 0.91
CA ALA A 98 11.63 3.27 0.07
C ALA A 98 12.02 2.08 -0.84
N ASN A 99 11.20 1.83 -1.85
CA ASN A 99 11.08 0.51 -2.47
C ASN A 99 12.38 0.03 -3.14
N ALA A 100 13.02 0.85 -3.96
CA ALA A 100 14.29 0.52 -4.61
C ALA A 100 15.48 0.49 -3.63
N SER A 101 15.30 1.02 -2.41
CA SER A 101 16.24 0.87 -1.29
C SER A 101 15.93 -0.31 -0.38
N HIS A 102 14.85 -1.06 -0.64
CA HIS A 102 14.43 -2.26 0.11
C HIS A 102 14.18 -2.00 1.60
N LYS A 103 13.68 -0.80 1.92
CA LYS A 103 13.43 -0.34 3.28
C LYS A 103 11.99 0.12 3.47
N ILE A 104 11.54 0.05 4.71
CA ILE A 104 10.36 0.75 5.22
C ILE A 104 10.82 1.84 6.17
N ALA A 105 10.44 3.09 5.90
CA ALA A 105 10.61 4.19 6.83
C ALA A 105 9.37 4.33 7.72
N ALA A 106 9.57 4.36 9.03
CA ALA A 106 8.51 4.64 10.00
C ALA A 106 8.67 6.06 10.52
N VAL A 107 7.64 6.89 10.37
CA VAL A 107 7.61 8.30 10.81
C VAL A 107 6.63 8.46 11.96
N ASP A 108 7.09 8.98 13.09
CA ASP A 108 6.22 9.40 14.20
C ASP A 108 5.66 10.79 13.92
N THR A 109 4.40 10.87 13.48
CA THR A 109 3.77 12.15 13.12
C THR A 109 3.38 12.98 14.35
N LYS A 110 3.37 12.38 15.55
CA LYS A 110 3.21 13.15 16.78
C LYS A 110 4.43 14.01 17.05
N THR A 111 5.62 13.43 16.94
CA THR A 111 6.89 14.12 17.23
C THR A 111 7.51 14.79 16.00
N GLY A 112 7.08 14.41 14.79
CA GLY A 112 7.62 14.91 13.54
C GLY A 112 9.01 14.37 13.22
N LYS A 113 9.29 13.11 13.60
CA LYS A 113 10.62 12.50 13.49
C LYS A 113 10.57 11.11 12.86
N LEU A 114 11.66 10.71 12.23
CA LEU A 114 11.89 9.33 11.82
C LEU A 114 12.01 8.46 13.06
N ALA A 115 11.13 7.47 13.19
CA ALA A 115 11.16 6.49 14.28
C ALA A 115 12.13 5.35 13.95
N ALA A 116 12.16 4.90 12.69
CA ALA A 116 13.07 3.84 12.23
C ALA A 116 13.21 3.79 10.71
N LEU A 117 14.31 3.20 10.25
CA LEU A 117 14.48 2.64 8.90
C LEU A 117 14.65 1.13 9.03
N ILE A 118 13.77 0.38 8.39
CA ILE A 118 13.60 -1.05 8.60
C ILE A 118 13.98 -1.75 7.30
N ASP A 119 15.00 -2.60 7.34
CA ASP A 119 15.37 -3.44 6.20
C ASP A 119 14.32 -4.51 5.93
N THR A 120 14.02 -4.72 4.65
CA THR A 120 13.04 -5.71 4.18
C THR A 120 13.60 -6.46 2.98
N LYS A 121 12.83 -7.41 2.44
CA LYS A 121 13.19 -8.04 1.16
C LYS A 121 13.06 -7.08 -0.02
N LYS A 122 13.48 -7.54 -1.19
CA LYS A 122 13.61 -6.74 -2.40
C LYS A 122 12.27 -6.10 -2.81
N ILE A 123 12.29 -4.79 -2.99
CA ILE A 123 11.21 -3.93 -3.51
C ILE A 123 9.88 -4.15 -2.77
N PRO A 124 9.78 -3.71 -1.49
CA PRO A 124 8.50 -3.68 -0.80
C PRO A 124 7.49 -2.78 -1.55
N HIS A 125 6.25 -3.23 -1.65
CA HIS A 125 5.16 -2.51 -2.31
C HIS A 125 3.84 -2.72 -1.53
N PRO A 126 3.58 -1.93 -0.48
CA PRO A 126 2.46 -2.18 0.42
C PRO A 126 1.09 -1.72 -0.08
N GLY A 127 1.01 -0.79 -1.02
CA GLY A 127 -0.13 0.13 -1.10
C GLY A 127 -0.22 0.94 0.19
N ARG A 128 -1.30 0.73 0.96
CA ARG A 128 -1.44 1.26 2.34
C ARG A 128 -0.93 0.28 3.41
N GLY A 129 -0.58 -0.94 3.01
CA GLY A 129 -0.29 -2.07 3.89
C GLY A 129 -1.53 -2.60 4.60
N ALA A 130 -1.31 -3.57 5.49
CA ALA A 130 -2.37 -4.23 6.24
C ALA A 130 -2.00 -4.31 7.73
N ASN A 131 -2.90 -3.84 8.60
CA ASN A 131 -2.68 -3.85 10.05
C ASN A 131 -3.52 -4.94 10.71
N PHE A 132 -2.92 -5.71 11.61
CA PHE A 132 -3.64 -6.69 12.42
C PHE A 132 -2.90 -7.02 13.71
N LEU A 133 -3.58 -7.73 14.62
CA LEU A 133 -2.99 -8.21 15.86
C LEU A 133 -2.45 -9.62 15.65
N HIS A 134 -1.13 -9.76 15.56
CA HIS A 134 -0.46 -11.06 15.48
C HIS A 134 -0.49 -11.76 16.86
N PRO A 135 -0.89 -13.05 16.96
CA PRO A 135 -1.03 -13.75 18.24
C PRO A 135 0.23 -13.73 19.11
N LYS A 136 1.41 -13.88 18.47
CA LYS A 136 2.71 -13.90 19.17
C LYS A 136 3.38 -12.53 19.28
N PHE A 137 3.22 -11.67 18.27
CA PHE A 137 4.06 -10.48 18.11
C PHE A 137 3.33 -9.18 18.44
N GLY A 138 2.01 -9.23 18.61
CA GLY A 138 1.19 -8.06 18.85
C GLY A 138 0.82 -7.32 17.57
N PRO A 139 0.55 -6.01 17.66
CA PRO A 139 0.22 -5.19 16.49
C PRO A 139 1.35 -5.23 15.47
N VAL A 140 1.00 -5.62 14.25
CA VAL A 140 1.91 -5.64 13.10
C VAL A 140 1.29 -4.90 11.93
N TRP A 141 2.16 -4.39 11.07
CA TRP A 141 1.84 -3.85 9.76
C TRP A 141 2.54 -4.71 8.69
N ALA A 142 1.83 -5.06 7.62
CA ALA A 142 2.30 -5.96 6.59
C ALA A 142 2.52 -5.25 5.25
N THR A 143 3.53 -5.71 4.51
CA THR A 143 3.80 -5.36 3.11
C THR A 143 4.12 -6.60 2.31
N GLY A 144 3.69 -6.68 1.06
CA GLY A 144 4.26 -7.62 0.11
C GLY A 144 5.37 -6.99 -0.72
N HIS A 145 5.87 -7.76 -1.70
CA HIS A 145 7.08 -7.44 -2.45
C HIS A 145 6.90 -7.66 -3.95
N LEU A 146 7.36 -6.68 -4.74
CA LEU A 146 7.51 -6.81 -6.19
C LEU A 146 8.70 -7.69 -6.56
N GLY A 147 9.74 -7.72 -5.72
CA GLY A 147 11.02 -8.36 -6.03
C GLY A 147 11.37 -9.57 -5.16
N ALA A 148 10.46 -10.03 -4.30
CA ALA A 148 10.67 -11.17 -3.41
C ALA A 148 9.36 -11.95 -3.20
N ASP A 149 9.49 -13.23 -2.86
CA ASP A 149 8.43 -14.21 -2.68
C ASP A 149 7.93 -14.27 -1.22
N VAL A 150 7.74 -13.11 -0.60
CA VAL A 150 7.27 -13.02 0.79
C VAL A 150 6.30 -11.85 1.01
N VAL A 151 5.49 -11.98 2.07
CA VAL A 151 4.85 -10.86 2.76
C VAL A 151 5.57 -10.66 4.10
N THR A 152 6.13 -9.46 4.29
CA THR A 152 6.88 -9.09 5.49
C THR A 152 5.94 -8.50 6.54
N LEU A 153 6.03 -9.01 7.77
CA LEU A 153 5.33 -8.47 8.94
C LEU A 153 6.29 -7.65 9.81
N ILE A 154 5.94 -6.39 10.05
CA ILE A 154 6.73 -5.45 10.86
C ILE A 154 5.98 -5.18 12.16
N GLY A 155 6.63 -5.37 13.31
CA GLY A 155 6.07 -4.99 14.60
C GLY A 155 5.93 -3.47 14.72
N THR A 156 4.76 -2.98 15.11
CA THR A 156 4.52 -1.55 15.35
C THR A 156 4.61 -1.24 16.84
N GLU A 157 5.02 -0.02 17.20
CA GLU A 157 5.24 0.35 18.61
C GLU A 157 3.96 0.22 19.45
N HIS A 158 3.99 -0.66 20.45
CA HIS A 158 2.87 -0.91 21.35
C HIS A 158 3.37 -1.36 22.73
N GLY A 159 2.75 -0.85 23.81
CA GLY A 159 3.26 -0.92 25.19
C GLY A 159 3.85 -2.28 25.63
N LYS A 160 3.10 -3.37 25.50
CA LYS A 160 3.56 -4.72 25.90
C LYS A 160 4.48 -5.41 24.89
N TYR A 161 4.61 -4.89 23.67
CA TYR A 161 5.36 -5.47 22.55
C TYR A 161 6.54 -4.60 22.10
N LYS A 162 7.06 -3.73 22.98
CA LYS A 162 8.17 -2.80 22.68
C LYS A 162 9.38 -3.48 22.05
N ALA A 163 9.70 -4.72 22.45
CA ALA A 163 10.84 -5.47 21.90
C ALA A 163 10.71 -5.78 20.39
N ASN A 164 9.49 -5.79 19.86
CA ASN A 164 9.16 -6.07 18.46
C ASN A 164 9.04 -4.81 17.60
N ALA A 165 8.95 -3.63 18.23
CA ALA A 165 8.73 -2.38 17.51
C ALA A 165 9.83 -2.15 16.47
N TRP A 166 9.41 -1.83 15.25
CA TRP A 166 10.27 -1.48 14.12
C TRP A 166 11.21 -2.60 13.66
N LYS A 167 10.81 -3.86 13.88
CA LYS A 167 11.54 -5.04 13.41
C LYS A 167 10.66 -5.87 12.50
N VAL A 168 11.28 -6.49 11.50
CA VAL A 168 10.67 -7.63 10.80
C VAL A 168 10.53 -8.77 11.80
N VAL A 169 9.30 -9.13 12.14
CA VAL A 169 9.01 -10.18 13.12
C VAL A 169 8.70 -11.52 12.46
N GLN A 170 8.28 -11.50 11.20
CA GLN A 170 7.96 -12.70 10.43
C GLN A 170 7.92 -12.39 8.93
N GLU A 171 8.29 -13.39 8.13
CA GLU A 171 8.10 -13.43 6.68
C GLU A 171 7.10 -14.55 6.35
N LEU A 172 6.02 -14.22 5.66
CA LEU A 172 5.05 -15.20 5.17
C LEU A 172 5.44 -15.56 3.73
N LYS A 173 5.67 -16.85 3.47
CA LYS A 173 6.08 -17.31 2.14
C LYS A 173 4.94 -17.15 1.13
N MET A 174 5.25 -16.60 -0.04
CA MET A 174 4.40 -16.54 -1.22
C MET A 174 4.96 -17.50 -2.29
N PRO A 175 4.18 -17.93 -3.29
CA PRO A 175 4.69 -18.80 -4.36
C PRO A 175 5.61 -18.07 -5.35
N GLY A 176 5.68 -16.74 -5.30
CA GLY A 176 6.59 -15.96 -6.12
C GLY A 176 6.53 -14.47 -5.81
N ALA A 177 7.35 -13.71 -6.54
CA ALA A 177 7.36 -12.25 -6.47
C ALA A 177 6.23 -11.63 -7.31
N GLY A 178 6.05 -10.32 -7.18
CA GLY A 178 5.10 -9.55 -7.98
C GLY A 178 3.81 -9.16 -7.23
N ASN A 179 3.85 -9.15 -5.89
CA ASN A 179 2.75 -8.62 -5.08
C ASN A 179 2.67 -7.10 -5.25
N LEU A 180 1.47 -6.57 -5.39
CA LEU A 180 1.22 -5.13 -5.37
C LEU A 180 0.46 -4.70 -4.11
N PHE A 181 -0.45 -5.53 -3.62
CA PHE A 181 -1.30 -5.17 -2.50
C PHE A 181 -1.45 -6.31 -1.50
N VAL A 182 -1.42 -5.91 -0.23
CA VAL A 182 -1.90 -6.72 0.89
C VAL A 182 -3.10 -6.04 1.54
N LYS A 183 -4.05 -6.80 2.06
CA LYS A 183 -5.27 -6.26 2.67
C LYS A 183 -5.80 -7.12 3.79
N THR A 184 -6.28 -6.49 4.84
CA THR A 184 -7.10 -7.10 5.89
C THR A 184 -8.10 -6.06 6.39
N HIS A 185 -8.96 -6.46 7.31
CA HIS A 185 -9.93 -5.60 7.96
C HIS A 185 -10.04 -5.94 9.45
N PRO A 186 -10.28 -4.98 10.38
CA PRO A 186 -10.37 -5.26 11.82
C PRO A 186 -11.40 -6.31 12.24
N LYS A 187 -12.39 -6.60 11.39
CA LYS A 187 -13.42 -7.63 11.59
C LYS A 187 -13.15 -8.95 10.86
N SER A 188 -12.05 -9.03 10.11
CA SER A 188 -11.62 -10.22 9.38
C SER A 188 -10.55 -10.98 10.14
N SER A 189 -10.50 -12.29 9.95
CA SER A 189 -9.39 -13.16 10.36
C SER A 189 -8.40 -13.44 9.23
N HIS A 190 -8.57 -12.81 8.06
CA HIS A 190 -7.81 -13.09 6.86
C HIS A 190 -6.91 -11.92 6.46
N LEU A 191 -5.68 -12.26 6.05
CA LEU A 191 -4.80 -11.36 5.32
C LEU A 191 -4.74 -11.82 3.86
N TRP A 192 -5.14 -10.93 2.96
CA TRP A 192 -5.19 -11.15 1.52
C TRP A 192 -3.96 -10.56 0.87
N ALA A 193 -3.37 -11.26 -0.10
CA ALA A 193 -2.23 -10.80 -0.89
C ALA A 193 -2.43 -11.19 -2.36
N ASP A 194 -2.26 -10.22 -3.26
CA ASP A 194 -2.31 -10.49 -4.71
C ASP A 194 -0.91 -10.78 -5.29
N LEU A 195 -0.82 -11.30 -6.53
CA LEU A 195 0.46 -11.44 -7.25
C LEU A 195 0.34 -10.99 -8.71
N PRO A 196 -0.26 -9.82 -8.99
CA PRO A 196 -0.62 -9.43 -10.35
C PRO A 196 0.59 -9.21 -11.24
N GLN A 197 1.81 -8.99 -10.73
CA GLN A 197 3.01 -8.81 -11.56
C GLN A 197 3.81 -10.11 -11.76
N ASN A 198 3.32 -11.23 -11.25
CA ASN A 198 3.95 -12.52 -11.50
C ASN A 198 3.85 -12.88 -12.99
N PRO A 199 4.88 -13.52 -13.58
CA PRO A 199 4.86 -13.96 -14.98
C PRO A 199 3.98 -15.20 -15.20
N GLU A 200 3.76 -16.04 -14.18
CA GLU A 200 2.95 -17.25 -14.32
C GLU A 200 1.45 -16.92 -14.27
N ARG A 201 0.71 -17.36 -15.28
CA ARG A 201 -0.71 -17.05 -15.45
C ARG A 201 -1.55 -17.42 -14.23
N ASP A 202 -1.43 -18.65 -13.73
CA ASP A 202 -2.26 -19.11 -12.60
C ASP A 202 -1.98 -18.29 -11.33
N ILE A 203 -0.74 -17.89 -11.11
CA ILE A 203 -0.34 -17.04 -9.98
C ILE A 203 -0.88 -15.61 -10.16
N ALA A 204 -0.69 -15.00 -11.33
CA ALA A 204 -1.14 -13.65 -11.63
C ALA A 204 -2.68 -13.50 -11.62
N GLU A 205 -3.39 -14.58 -11.94
CA GLU A 205 -4.85 -14.66 -11.93
C GLU A 205 -5.42 -15.00 -10.54
N SER A 206 -4.56 -15.23 -9.54
CA SER A 206 -4.95 -15.64 -8.18
C SER A 206 -4.65 -14.60 -7.11
N VAL A 207 -5.30 -14.79 -5.96
CA VAL A 207 -4.92 -14.18 -4.68
C VAL A 207 -4.65 -15.26 -3.65
N TYR A 208 -3.87 -14.91 -2.64
CA TYR A 208 -3.48 -15.77 -1.54
C TYR A 208 -4.07 -15.23 -0.25
N VAL A 209 -4.69 -16.11 0.52
CA VAL A 209 -5.38 -15.79 1.76
C VAL A 209 -4.69 -16.51 2.90
N PHE A 210 -4.07 -15.71 3.75
CA PHE A 210 -3.48 -16.15 4.99
C PHE A 210 -4.56 -16.10 6.07
N ASP A 211 -5.06 -17.27 6.47
CA ASP A 211 -5.71 -17.41 7.77
C ASP A 211 -4.62 -17.34 8.84
N MET A 212 -4.85 -16.56 9.89
CA MET A 212 -3.91 -16.47 11.02
C MET A 212 -3.61 -17.84 11.67
N LYS A 213 -4.36 -18.89 11.31
CA LYS A 213 -4.12 -20.30 11.68
C LYS A 213 -3.63 -21.18 10.52
N ASP A 214 -3.82 -20.79 9.26
CA ASP A 214 -3.47 -21.56 8.05
C ASP A 214 -3.10 -20.64 6.88
N LEU A 215 -1.85 -20.73 6.44
CA LEU A 215 -1.23 -19.77 5.51
C LEU A 215 -1.26 -20.24 4.04
N SER A 216 -2.04 -21.27 3.70
CA SER A 216 -1.88 -22.00 2.44
C SER A 216 -2.93 -21.73 1.35
N LYS A 217 -3.94 -20.88 1.60
CA LYS A 217 -5.13 -20.81 0.74
C LYS A 217 -4.92 -19.93 -0.50
N GLN A 218 -5.14 -20.50 -1.69
CA GLN A 218 -5.11 -19.82 -2.98
C GLN A 218 -6.53 -19.77 -3.57
N LEU A 219 -6.92 -18.63 -4.14
CA LEU A 219 -8.18 -18.42 -4.86
C LEU A 219 -7.88 -17.89 -6.26
N ASN A 220 -8.29 -18.62 -7.31
CA ASN A 220 -8.11 -18.17 -8.69
C ASN A 220 -9.29 -17.29 -9.11
N VAL A 221 -9.08 -15.98 -8.99
CA VAL A 221 -10.11 -14.96 -9.18
C VAL A 221 -10.55 -14.86 -10.65
N ALA A 222 -9.64 -15.07 -11.60
CA ALA A 222 -9.99 -15.04 -13.01
C ALA A 222 -10.91 -16.21 -13.42
N LYS A 223 -10.68 -17.42 -12.85
CA LYS A 223 -11.57 -18.58 -13.03
C LYS A 223 -12.93 -18.32 -12.37
N ASP A 224 -12.92 -17.82 -11.14
CA ASP A 224 -14.13 -17.50 -10.37
C ASP A 224 -14.99 -16.42 -11.04
N ALA A 225 -14.38 -15.52 -11.82
CA ALA A 225 -15.11 -14.54 -12.61
C ALA A 225 -15.96 -15.16 -13.73
N GLY A 226 -15.73 -16.41 -14.13
CA GLY A 226 -16.47 -17.05 -15.22
C GLY A 226 -16.41 -16.25 -16.52
N LEU A 227 -15.25 -15.69 -16.82
CA LEU A 227 -14.96 -14.99 -18.07
C LEU A 227 -14.43 -15.99 -19.11
N PRO A 228 -14.61 -15.74 -20.42
CA PRO A 228 -14.02 -16.59 -21.46
C PRO A 228 -12.52 -16.82 -21.23
N GLU A 229 -12.03 -18.01 -21.57
CA GLU A 229 -10.59 -18.30 -21.48
C GLU A 229 -9.80 -17.41 -22.45
N MET A 230 -8.65 -16.93 -21.99
CA MET A 230 -7.72 -16.15 -22.79
C MET A 230 -6.51 -17.00 -23.14
N THR A 231 -6.20 -17.15 -24.42
CA THR A 231 -5.04 -17.93 -24.88
C THR A 231 -3.73 -17.14 -24.80
N GLU A 232 -3.77 -15.83 -25.09
CA GLU A 232 -2.57 -14.99 -25.18
C GLU A 232 -2.43 -14.05 -23.97
N ALA A 233 -3.40 -13.19 -23.72
CA ALA A 233 -3.32 -12.18 -22.66
C ALA A 233 -3.48 -12.78 -21.26
N VAL A 234 -2.62 -12.39 -20.32
CA VAL A 234 -2.74 -12.75 -18.89
C VAL A 234 -3.65 -11.73 -18.21
N ARG A 235 -4.72 -12.20 -17.58
CA ARG A 235 -5.53 -11.39 -16.69
C ARG A 235 -4.86 -11.32 -15.32
N ARG A 236 -5.07 -10.23 -14.59
CA ARG A 236 -4.38 -10.01 -13.31
C ARG A 236 -5.40 -9.78 -12.21
N ALA A 237 -5.42 -10.65 -11.21
CA ALA A 237 -6.20 -10.45 -9.99
C ALA A 237 -5.49 -9.39 -9.15
N VAL A 238 -6.16 -8.27 -8.86
CA VAL A 238 -5.49 -7.12 -8.25
C VAL A 238 -6.36 -6.33 -7.28
N HIS A 239 -5.69 -5.80 -6.26
CA HIS A 239 -6.19 -4.83 -5.28
C HIS A 239 -7.41 -5.35 -4.51
N PRO A 240 -7.26 -6.34 -3.61
CA PRO A 240 -8.34 -6.73 -2.70
C PRO A 240 -8.77 -5.51 -1.87
N GLU A 241 -10.05 -5.16 -1.87
CA GLU A 241 -10.62 -4.06 -1.09
C GLU A 241 -11.86 -4.55 -0.34
N TYR A 242 -11.96 -4.23 0.94
CA TYR A 242 -13.12 -4.59 1.73
C TYR A 242 -14.28 -3.62 1.51
N ASP A 243 -15.50 -4.09 1.73
CA ASP A 243 -16.64 -3.22 1.98
C ASP A 243 -16.54 -2.55 3.37
N GLU A 244 -17.43 -1.59 3.64
CA GLU A 244 -17.47 -0.85 4.90
C GLU A 244 -17.64 -1.77 6.13
N LYS A 245 -18.43 -2.84 5.98
CA LYS A 245 -18.70 -3.76 7.09
C LYS A 245 -17.57 -4.75 7.30
N GLY A 246 -16.67 -4.89 6.34
CA GLY A 246 -15.55 -5.82 6.38
C GLY A 246 -15.97 -7.28 6.28
N ASN A 247 -17.08 -7.57 5.59
CA ASN A 247 -17.58 -8.93 5.37
C ASN A 247 -17.43 -9.38 3.91
N GLU A 248 -17.14 -8.47 2.99
CA GLU A 248 -16.91 -8.76 1.58
C GLU A 248 -15.53 -8.26 1.15
N VAL A 249 -14.88 -9.00 0.25
CA VAL A 249 -13.63 -8.59 -0.40
C VAL A 249 -13.82 -8.55 -1.90
N TRP A 250 -13.58 -7.39 -2.47
CA TRP A 250 -13.77 -7.07 -3.88
C TRP A 250 -12.41 -7.09 -4.58
N ILE A 251 -12.29 -7.86 -5.66
CA ILE A 251 -11.03 -8.07 -6.38
C ILE A 251 -11.25 -7.83 -7.86
N SER A 252 -10.40 -7.01 -8.47
CA SER A 252 -10.50 -6.75 -9.92
C SER A 252 -9.83 -7.88 -10.68
N VAL A 253 -10.46 -8.34 -11.74
CA VAL A 253 -9.82 -9.10 -12.82
C VAL A 253 -9.45 -8.10 -13.91
N TRP A 254 -8.21 -7.62 -13.85
CA TRP A 254 -7.66 -6.63 -14.77
C TRP A 254 -7.21 -7.32 -16.06
N ALA A 255 -7.93 -7.07 -17.17
CA ALA A 255 -7.58 -7.51 -18.51
C ALA A 255 -7.20 -6.33 -19.43
N GLY A 256 -6.82 -6.63 -20.67
CA GLY A 256 -6.54 -5.63 -21.69
C GLY A 256 -7.78 -4.80 -22.07
N LYS A 257 -7.56 -3.64 -22.71
CA LYS A 257 -8.63 -2.68 -23.07
C LYS A 257 -9.77 -3.29 -23.91
N LYS A 258 -9.45 -4.31 -24.73
CA LYS A 258 -10.41 -4.98 -25.61
C LYS A 258 -10.94 -6.29 -25.03
N ASP A 259 -10.41 -6.72 -23.89
CA ASP A 259 -10.71 -8.02 -23.29
C ASP A 259 -11.73 -7.85 -22.16
N PRO A 260 -12.61 -8.85 -21.96
CA PRO A 260 -13.60 -8.78 -20.89
C PRO A 260 -12.91 -8.78 -19.52
N SER A 261 -13.39 -7.91 -18.64
CA SER A 261 -12.94 -7.78 -17.25
C SER A 261 -14.11 -7.99 -16.28
N ALA A 262 -13.81 -8.14 -15.00
CA ALA A 262 -14.82 -8.30 -13.95
C ALA A 262 -14.32 -7.76 -12.60
N ILE A 263 -15.24 -7.60 -11.66
CA ILE A 263 -14.92 -7.54 -10.23
C ILE A 263 -15.57 -8.74 -9.56
N VAL A 264 -14.78 -9.56 -8.88
CA VAL A 264 -15.28 -10.70 -8.10
C VAL A 264 -15.40 -10.26 -6.65
N VAL A 265 -16.55 -10.54 -6.05
CA VAL A 265 -16.84 -10.26 -4.65
C VAL A 265 -16.86 -11.59 -3.90
N TYR A 266 -15.98 -11.73 -2.92
CA TYR A 266 -15.93 -12.88 -2.01
C TYR A 266 -16.61 -12.54 -0.70
N ASP A 267 -17.34 -13.50 -0.14
CA ASP A 267 -17.68 -13.49 1.29
C ASP A 267 -16.42 -13.80 2.10
N ASP A 268 -15.97 -12.85 2.91
CA ASP A 268 -14.69 -12.96 3.62
C ASP A 268 -14.66 -14.16 4.58
N LYS A 269 -15.78 -14.46 5.25
CA LYS A 269 -15.83 -15.56 6.24
C LYS A 269 -15.68 -16.93 5.60
N THR A 270 -16.35 -17.15 4.49
CA THR A 270 -16.41 -18.46 3.83
C THR A 270 -15.39 -18.60 2.71
N LEU A 271 -14.83 -17.48 2.23
CA LEU A 271 -13.94 -17.39 1.08
C LEU A 271 -14.59 -17.92 -0.21
N LYS A 272 -15.92 -17.88 -0.28
CA LYS A 272 -16.71 -18.27 -1.46
C LYS A 272 -17.08 -17.03 -2.27
N VAL A 273 -17.19 -17.20 -3.58
CA VAL A 273 -17.73 -16.16 -4.48
C VAL A 273 -19.15 -15.83 -4.05
N LYS A 274 -19.39 -14.57 -3.73
CA LYS A 274 -20.69 -14.02 -3.39
C LYS A 274 -21.37 -13.37 -4.59
N ASN A 275 -20.59 -12.68 -5.42
CA ASN A 275 -21.07 -12.04 -6.64
C ASN A 275 -19.95 -11.88 -7.67
N VAL A 276 -20.30 -11.75 -8.94
CA VAL A 276 -19.39 -11.36 -10.01
C VAL A 276 -20.03 -10.21 -10.78
N ILE A 277 -19.41 -9.04 -10.70
CA ILE A 277 -19.84 -7.84 -11.41
C ILE A 277 -19.21 -7.86 -12.79
N LYS A 278 -20.04 -7.75 -13.82
CA LYS A 278 -19.64 -7.65 -15.23
C LYS A 278 -20.46 -6.54 -15.88
N ASP A 279 -19.81 -5.71 -16.66
CA ASP A 279 -20.45 -4.68 -17.47
C ASP A 279 -19.57 -4.45 -18.70
N PRO A 280 -20.09 -4.46 -19.94
CA PRO A 280 -19.32 -4.12 -21.14
C PRO A 280 -18.63 -2.74 -21.07
N LYS A 281 -19.12 -1.81 -20.25
CA LYS A 281 -18.52 -0.49 -19.99
C LYS A 281 -17.41 -0.53 -18.94
N MET A 282 -17.26 -1.62 -18.20
CA MET A 282 -16.18 -1.80 -17.22
C MET A 282 -14.90 -2.23 -17.92
N ILE A 283 -14.20 -1.25 -18.46
CA ILE A 283 -12.95 -1.43 -19.20
C ILE A 283 -11.77 -1.30 -18.21
N THR A 284 -10.94 -2.34 -18.13
CA THR A 284 -9.69 -2.35 -17.33
C THR A 284 -9.86 -1.92 -15.86
N PRO A 285 -10.78 -2.52 -15.08
CA PRO A 285 -10.95 -2.19 -13.67
C PRO A 285 -9.68 -2.51 -12.87
N THR A 286 -9.19 -1.56 -12.07
CA THR A 286 -7.94 -1.68 -11.31
C THR A 286 -8.15 -1.29 -9.84
N GLY A 287 -7.94 -0.01 -9.50
CA GLY A 287 -8.17 0.55 -8.18
C GLY A 287 -9.65 0.53 -7.79
N LYS A 288 -9.92 0.22 -6.52
CA LYS A 288 -11.26 0.12 -5.92
C LYS A 288 -11.16 0.74 -4.53
N PHE A 289 -12.00 1.72 -4.22
CA PHE A 289 -11.95 2.43 -2.94
C PHE A 289 -13.37 2.46 -2.38
N ASN A 290 -13.58 1.83 -1.22
CA ASN A 290 -14.84 1.88 -0.50
C ASN A 290 -15.03 3.23 0.19
#